data_AF-A0A2E4DFX4-F1
#
_entry.id   AF-A0A2E4DFX4-F1
#
_cell.length_a   1.000
_cell.length_b   1.000
_cell.length_c   1.000
_cell.angle_alpha   90.00
_cell.angle_beta   90.00
_cell.angle_gamma   90.00
#
_symmetry.space_group_name_H-M   'P 1'
#
loop_
_entity.id
_entity.type
_entity.pdbx_description
1 polymer ?
#
loop_
_entity_poly.entity_id
_entity_poly.type
_entity_poly.pdbx_seq_one_letter_code
_entity_poly.pdbx_strand_id
1 'polypeptide(L)' 'MSEIAKLDDTAILNKVSELRKELFEIKLQRHTSSVEKTHMLTTLKRDIARLLTALNSKESK' A
#
# COMPACT_ATOMS: atom_id res chain seq x y z
N MET A 1 9.89 -7.96 -16.25
CA MET A 1 10.17 -6.52 -16.08
C MET A 1 9.11 -5.62 -16.76
N SER A 2 8.07 -6.15 -17.42
CA SER A 2 7.23 -5.35 -18.34
C SER A 2 5.71 -5.33 -18.06
N GLU A 3 5.25 -5.87 -16.92
CA GLU A 3 3.80 -5.88 -16.59
C GLU A 3 3.40 -4.82 -15.56
N ILE A 4 4.28 -4.45 -14.63
CA ILE A 4 4.01 -3.35 -13.69
C ILE A 4 4.05 -2.00 -14.42
N ALA A 5 4.89 -1.89 -15.46
CA ALA A 5 4.97 -0.73 -16.36
C ALA A 5 3.66 -0.43 -17.11
N LYS A 6 2.84 -1.46 -17.41
CA LYS A 6 1.58 -1.33 -18.17
C LYS A 6 0.33 -1.12 -17.32
N LEU A 7 0.42 -1.33 -16.01
CA LEU A 7 -0.68 -1.02 -15.10
C LEU A 7 -0.72 0.49 -14.91
N ASP A 8 -1.73 1.09 -15.54
CA ASP A 8 -2.17 2.47 -15.45
C ASP A 8 -1.84 3.08 -14.07
N ASP A 9 -1.22 4.26 -14.03
CA ASP A 9 -0.84 4.91 -12.76
C ASP A 9 -2.06 5.09 -11.83
N THR A 10 -3.24 5.15 -12.43
CA THR A 10 -4.56 5.12 -11.78
C THR A 10 -4.81 3.83 -10.99
N ALA A 11 -4.39 2.66 -11.48
CA ALA A 11 -4.52 1.39 -10.79
C ALA A 11 -3.58 1.30 -9.57
N ILE A 12 -2.38 1.86 -9.68
CA ILE A 12 -1.43 1.95 -8.55
C ILE A 12 -1.98 2.88 -7.48
N LEU A 13 -2.49 4.05 -7.87
CA LEU A 13 -3.13 5.01 -6.96
C LEU A 13 -4.37 4.41 -6.27
N ASN A 14 -5.20 3.67 -7.01
CA ASN A 14 -6.35 2.96 -6.43
C ASN A 14 -5.90 1.95 -5.37
N LYS A 15 -4.86 1.17 -5.66
CA LYS A 15 -4.30 0.20 -4.71
C LYS A 15 -3.69 0.86 -3.47
N VAL A 16 -3.03 2.00 -3.64
CA VAL A 16 -2.52 2.81 -2.52
C VAL A 16 -3.67 3.33 -1.65
N SER A 17 -4.78 3.74 -2.25
CA SER A 17 -5.98 4.20 -1.53
C SER A 17 -6.64 3.07 -0.74
N GLU A 18 -6.77 1.88 -1.33
CA GLU A 18 -7.25 0.67 -0.64
C GLU A 18 -6.35 0.27 0.53
N LEU A 19 -5.03 0.20 0.32
CA LEU A 19 -4.07 -0.11 1.38
C LEU A 19 -4.08 0.95 2.48
N ARG A 20 -4.32 2.23 2.16
CA ARG A 20 -4.49 3.28 3.18
C ARG A 20 -5.76 3.08 4.02
N LYS A 21 -6.87 2.67 3.42
CA LYS A 21 -8.11 2.32 4.13
C LYS A 21 -7.90 1.11 5.03
N GLU A 22 -7.26 0.07 4.52
CA GLU A 22 -6.95 -1.14 5.29
C GLU A 22 -5.99 -0.84 6.45
N LEU A 23 -5.02 0.07 6.26
CA LEU A 23 -4.16 0.56 7.34
C LEU A 23 -4.93 1.37 8.39
N PHE A 24 -5.99 2.08 7.99
CA PHE A 24 -6.87 2.81 8.91
C PHE A 24 -7.75 1.84 9.71
N GLU A 25 -8.35 0.84 9.06
CA GLU A 25 -9.10 -0.24 9.72
C GLU A 25 -8.24 -0.99 10.73
N ILE A 26 -7.02 -1.38 10.37
CA ILE A 26 -6.09 -2.06 11.29
C ILE A 26 -5.69 -1.14 12.46
N LYS A 27 -5.53 0.17 12.23
CA LYS A 27 -5.27 1.15 13.31
C LYS A 27 -6.49 1.31 14.22
N LEU A 28 -7.69 1.32 13.65
CA LEU A 28 -8.94 1.43 14.38
C LEU A 28 -9.15 0.19 15.24
N GLN A 29 -8.99 -1.00 14.66
CA GLN A 29 -8.98 -2.27 15.37
C GLN A 29 -7.93 -2.28 16.48
N ARG A 30 -6.70 -1.81 16.22
CA ARG A 30 -5.65 -1.68 17.25
C ARG A 30 -6.07 -0.81 18.43
N HIS A 31 -6.91 0.20 18.19
CA HIS A 31 -7.42 1.08 19.22
C HIS A 31 -8.64 0.53 19.95
N THR A 32 -9.48 -0.27 19.28
CA THR A 32 -10.75 -0.78 19.83
C THR A 32 -10.65 -2.19 20.42
N SER A 33 -9.68 -2.99 20.01
CA SER A 33 -9.45 -4.35 20.53
C SER A 33 -7.98 -4.74 20.34
N SER A 34 -7.35 -5.23 21.41
CA SER A 34 -5.94 -5.63 21.41
C SER A 34 -5.57 -6.45 20.16
N VAL A 35 -4.73 -5.88 19.28
CA VAL A 35 -4.44 -6.47 17.96
C VAL A 35 -3.44 -7.61 18.07
N GLU A 36 -3.82 -8.78 17.56
CA GLU A 36 -2.94 -9.96 17.43
C GLU A 36 -1.98 -9.87 16.23
N LYS A 37 -2.21 -8.93 15.30
CA LYS A 37 -1.53 -8.86 13.99
C LYS A 37 -0.76 -7.57 13.73
N THR A 38 0.06 -7.13 14.69
CA THR A 38 0.93 -5.94 14.57
C THR A 38 1.91 -6.02 13.38
N HIS A 39 2.25 -7.24 12.95
CA HIS A 39 3.11 -7.48 11.78
C HIS A 39 2.50 -7.02 10.45
N MET A 40 1.17 -6.91 10.36
CA MET A 40 0.49 -6.46 9.13
C MET A 40 0.67 -4.97 8.88
N LEU A 41 0.85 -4.14 9.94
CA LEU A 41 1.14 -2.72 9.77
C LEU A 41 2.46 -2.47 9.03
N THR A 42 3.50 -3.25 9.34
CA THR A 42 4.82 -3.05 8.72
C THR A 42 4.86 -3.59 7.29
N THR A 43 4.12 -4.66 6.99
CA THR A 43 3.95 -5.16 5.61
C THR A 43 3.15 -4.18 4.76
N LEU A 44 1.99 -3.70 5.24
CA LEU A 44 1.20 -2.70 4.49
C LEU A 44 1.99 -1.42 4.20
N LYS A 45 2.72 -0.89 5.19
CA LYS A 45 3.58 0.29 4.96
C LYS A 45 4.64 0.04 3.89
N ARG A 46 5.24 -1.16 3.89
CA ARG A 46 6.28 -1.54 2.93
C ARG A 46 5.70 -1.74 1.52
N ASP A 47 4.49 -2.25 1.40
CA ASP A 47 3.81 -2.41 0.11
C ASP A 47 3.34 -1.06 -0.46
N ILE A 48 2.85 -0.13 0.37
CA ILE A 48 2.58 1.25 -0.05
C ILE A 48 3.87 1.91 -0.57
N ALA A 49 4.99 1.74 0.14
CA ALA A 49 6.27 2.30 -0.28
C ALA A 49 6.74 1.70 -1.62
N ARG A 50 6.63 0.38 -1.81
CA ARG A 50 6.98 -0.27 -3.08
C ARG A 50 6.11 0.19 -4.24
N LEU A 51 4.81 0.36 -4.03
CA LEU A 51 3.89 0.87 -5.05
C LEU A 51 4.24 2.31 -5.46
N LEU A 52 4.55 3.17 -4.49
CA LEU A 52 4.99 4.54 -4.76
C LEU A 52 6.35 4.60 -5.46
N THR A 53 7.31 3.75 -5.07
CA THR A 53 8.62 3.64 -5.74
C THR A 53 8.46 3.13 -7.18
N ALA A 54 7.59 2.16 -7.42
CA ALA A 54 7.30 1.67 -8.77
C ALA A 54 6.67 2.76 -9.64
N LEU A 55 5.76 3.57 -9.10
CA LEU A 55 5.17 4.72 -9.78
C LEU A 55 6.23 5.76 -10.16
N ASN A 56 7.05 6.18 -9.18
CA ASN A 56 8.08 7.19 -9.39
C ASN A 56 9.18 6.70 -10.36
N SER A 57 9.54 5.41 -10.28
CA SER A 57 10.48 4.80 -11.22
C SER A 57 9.95 4.67 -12.65
N LYS A 58 8.62 4.72 -12.85
CA LYS A 58 8.04 4.88 -14.19
C LYS A 58 8.06 6.33 -14.67
N GLU A 59 7.74 7.26 -13.78
CA GLU A 59 7.68 8.69 -14.10
C GLU A 59 9.06 9.27 -14.43
N SER A 60 10.11 8.75 -13.80
CA SER A 60 11.50 9.19 -13.96
C SER A 60 12.25 8.53 -15.13
N LYS A 61 11.58 7.81 -16.04
CA LYS A 61 12.21 7.10 -17.16
C LYS A 61 11.66 7.57 -18.50
#